data_AF-A0A534C1M7-F1
#
_entry.id   AF-A0A534C1M7-F1
#
_cell.length_a   1.000
_cell.length_b   1.000
_cell.length_c   1.000
_cell.angle_alpha   90.00
_cell.angle_beta   90.00
_cell.angle_gamma   90.00
#
_symmetry.space_group_name_H-M   'P 1'
#
loop_
_entity.id
_entity.type
_entity.pdbx_description
1 polymer ?
#
loop_
_entity_poly.entity_id
_entity_poly.type
_entity_poly.pdbx_seq_one_letter_code
_entity_poly.pdbx_strand_id
1 'polypeptide(L)'
;WNYRKTSNRDESAVPRACCDTVNRGPSFADGKLVFGTLDGFVIALDAATGKEVWTVKHAHPDKGETITPAPLIAEGKVLIGFGGDEFAARGRFTAYNLADGKKVWECYNTGSDQDVCLTKQSNKKHPEYGTAGHDLGISGFPGDEWQRGGGAMWGFYSYDPELHLVYASSGNPGLWSPSYRCGAKTHEECNNGKWDNKWSMTIFARKVDTGEVVWAYQMTPFDQWDYDGINENMLEDATVDGKPRKILMHFDRNGFAYVLDRTDGTLLRATKYVTTNWAEKVDMKTGRPVKVKEHSPLEAHRNTQACPSAMGGKDQQPCAIDPAEPGIAYCPTNNWCMEDEPQERSHTQQGTVYVFANVFMYPEKPGITGKFKKYNTLTGETIWEIPDPYPNWGGALVTDGGLAFYGSLNGDFRAVDRNSGEVLWQRRLGSGIIGNPITYSVNGKQYVSVWSGIGGWIGLPVTAGLDLNDKFGAIGATAMTKAAGLSMIPQGGTLYTFAVQE
;
A
#
# COMPACT_ATOMS: atom_id res chain seq x y z
N TRP A 1 -11.47 -26.32 11.50
CA TRP A 1 -10.96 -27.14 10.38
C TRP A 1 -9.61 -26.57 9.92
N ASN A 2 -8.83 -27.28 9.11
CA ASN A 2 -7.60 -26.78 8.48
C ASN A 2 -7.70 -27.05 6.96
N TYR A 3 -7.40 -26.05 6.14
CA TYR A 3 -7.35 -26.17 4.69
C TYR A 3 -5.93 -26.00 4.18
N ARG A 4 -5.51 -26.92 3.31
CA ARG A 4 -4.27 -26.82 2.54
C ARG A 4 -4.55 -27.14 1.09
N LYS A 5 -4.32 -26.18 0.20
CA LYS A 5 -4.32 -26.45 -1.24
C LYS A 5 -3.12 -27.33 -1.59
N THR A 6 -3.37 -28.51 -2.16
CA THR A 6 -2.34 -29.48 -2.54
C THR A 6 -2.15 -29.65 -4.04
N SER A 7 -3.13 -29.22 -4.84
CA SER A 7 -3.11 -29.32 -6.30
C SER A 7 -2.54 -28.07 -6.97
N ASN A 8 -1.83 -28.25 -8.09
CA ASN A 8 -1.39 -27.18 -9.01
C ASN A 8 -0.64 -26.03 -8.33
N ARG A 9 0.15 -26.33 -7.28
CA ARG A 9 0.97 -25.33 -6.61
C ARG A 9 2.11 -24.89 -7.53
N ASP A 10 2.32 -23.59 -7.63
CA ASP A 10 3.45 -23.03 -8.37
C ASP A 10 4.52 -22.54 -7.39
N GLU A 11 5.55 -23.37 -7.18
CA GLU A 11 6.65 -23.06 -6.25
C GLU A 11 7.53 -21.91 -6.76
N SER A 12 7.43 -21.57 -8.06
CA SER A 12 8.15 -20.44 -8.64
C SER A 12 7.65 -19.08 -8.12
N ALA A 13 6.53 -19.05 -7.40
CA ALA A 13 5.99 -17.85 -6.75
C ALA A 13 6.88 -17.32 -5.62
N VAL A 14 7.56 -18.18 -4.86
CA VAL A 14 8.41 -17.76 -3.73
C VAL A 14 9.55 -16.84 -4.18
N PRO A 15 10.38 -17.19 -5.18
CA PRO A 15 11.42 -16.28 -5.67
C PRO A 15 10.90 -15.05 -6.43
N ARG A 16 9.58 -14.92 -6.58
CA ARG A 16 8.90 -13.79 -7.25
C ARG A 16 8.06 -12.95 -6.29
N ALA A 17 8.08 -13.29 -5.01
CA ALA A 17 7.62 -12.42 -3.95
C ALA A 17 8.72 -11.40 -3.66
N CYS A 18 8.54 -10.14 -4.07
CA CYS A 18 9.55 -9.09 -3.88
C CYS A 18 9.97 -8.93 -2.41
N CYS A 19 9.01 -9.16 -1.51
CA CYS A 19 8.97 -8.47 -0.23
C CYS A 19 8.55 -9.41 0.91
N ASP A 20 9.06 -10.66 0.89
CA ASP A 20 8.72 -11.78 1.79
C ASP A 20 7.41 -12.52 1.43
N THR A 21 7.21 -13.74 1.94
CA THR A 21 6.04 -14.59 1.63
C THR A 21 4.83 -14.26 2.50
N VAL A 22 4.47 -12.98 2.58
CA VAL A 22 3.39 -12.46 3.43
C VAL A 22 2.00 -12.66 2.81
N ASN A 23 0.97 -12.60 3.66
CA ASN A 23 -0.44 -12.55 3.25
C ASN A 23 -1.21 -11.64 4.20
N ARG A 24 -1.98 -10.68 3.67
CA ARG A 24 -2.70 -9.68 4.49
C ARG A 24 -4.03 -10.16 5.06
N GLY A 25 -4.42 -11.39 4.75
CA GLY A 25 -5.51 -12.09 5.43
C GLY A 25 -6.71 -12.42 4.53
N PRO A 26 -7.71 -13.09 5.10
CA PRO A 26 -8.95 -13.47 4.42
C PRO A 26 -10.06 -12.44 4.60
N SER A 27 -11.14 -12.62 3.83
CA SER A 27 -12.42 -11.91 3.96
C SER A 27 -13.54 -12.90 4.19
N PHE A 28 -14.63 -12.46 4.83
CA PHE A 28 -15.77 -13.33 5.16
C PHE A 28 -17.09 -12.69 4.75
N ALA A 29 -17.95 -13.44 4.06
CA ALA A 29 -19.34 -13.07 3.76
C ALA A 29 -20.15 -14.31 3.33
N ASP A 30 -21.46 -14.30 3.57
CA ASP A 30 -22.39 -15.36 3.13
C ASP A 30 -21.91 -16.79 3.43
N GLY A 31 -21.40 -16.98 4.64
CA GLY A 31 -20.87 -18.26 5.13
C GLY A 31 -19.59 -18.72 4.44
N LYS A 32 -18.91 -17.85 3.67
CA LYS A 32 -17.68 -18.16 2.93
C LYS A 32 -16.50 -17.38 3.48
N LEU A 33 -15.37 -18.06 3.62
CA LEU A 33 -14.06 -17.45 3.87
C LEU A 33 -13.29 -17.41 2.53
N VAL A 34 -12.87 -16.23 2.09
CA VAL A 34 -12.20 -16.02 0.81
C VAL A 34 -10.80 -15.47 1.03
N PHE A 35 -9.79 -16.02 0.36
CA PHE A 35 -8.41 -15.55 0.46
C PHE A 35 -7.61 -15.85 -0.81
N GLY A 36 -6.53 -15.10 -1.00
CA GLY A 36 -5.53 -15.33 -2.04
C GLY A 36 -4.37 -16.20 -1.55
N THR A 37 -3.76 -16.98 -2.44
CA THR A 37 -2.50 -17.69 -2.20
C THR A 37 -1.37 -17.09 -3.02
N LEU A 38 -0.14 -17.13 -2.50
CA LEU A 38 1.02 -16.49 -3.13
C LEU A 38 1.23 -16.94 -4.59
N ASP A 39 0.96 -18.21 -4.87
CA ASP A 39 1.03 -18.83 -6.20
C ASP A 39 -0.15 -18.46 -7.12
N GLY A 40 -1.02 -17.55 -6.70
CA GLY A 40 -1.94 -16.85 -7.58
C GLY A 40 -3.36 -17.41 -7.65
N PHE A 41 -3.80 -18.20 -6.68
CA PHE A 41 -5.19 -18.63 -6.59
C PHE A 41 -6.00 -17.73 -5.66
N VAL A 42 -7.28 -17.51 -6.00
CA VAL A 42 -8.29 -17.00 -5.08
C VAL A 42 -9.24 -18.15 -4.77
N ILE A 43 -9.45 -18.41 -3.48
CA ILE A 43 -10.14 -19.60 -2.99
C ILE A 43 -11.25 -19.16 -2.05
N ALA A 44 -12.46 -19.70 -2.26
CA ALA A 44 -13.54 -19.59 -1.30
C ALA A 44 -13.79 -20.93 -0.62
N LEU A 45 -13.83 -20.91 0.72
CA LEU A 45 -14.16 -22.04 1.56
C LEU A 45 -15.50 -21.82 2.23
N ASP A 46 -16.26 -22.89 2.43
CA ASP A 46 -17.36 -22.90 3.39
C ASP A 46 -16.79 -22.70 4.80
N ALA A 47 -17.18 -21.63 5.49
CA ALA A 47 -16.55 -21.22 6.74
C ALA A 47 -16.84 -22.18 7.90
N ALA A 48 -17.93 -22.95 7.84
CA ALA A 48 -18.27 -23.92 8.88
C ALA A 48 -17.45 -25.22 8.74
N THR A 49 -17.19 -25.65 7.52
CA THR A 49 -16.61 -26.98 7.23
C THR A 49 -15.18 -26.93 6.70
N GLY A 50 -14.74 -25.80 6.15
CA GLY A 50 -13.45 -25.64 5.47
C GLY A 50 -13.38 -26.28 4.10
N LYS A 51 -14.52 -26.74 3.55
CA LYS A 51 -14.57 -27.33 2.21
C LYS A 51 -14.47 -26.24 1.16
N GLU A 52 -13.73 -26.52 0.10
CA GLU A 52 -13.64 -25.63 -1.07
C GLU A 52 -14.99 -25.51 -1.76
N VAL A 53 -15.46 -24.28 -1.94
CA VAL A 53 -16.67 -23.93 -2.69
C VAL A 53 -16.29 -23.65 -4.15
N TRP A 54 -15.27 -22.82 -4.36
CA TRP A 54 -14.70 -22.55 -5.67
C TRP A 54 -13.24 -22.08 -5.54
N THR A 55 -12.48 -22.23 -6.62
CA THR A 55 -11.11 -21.73 -6.78
C THR A 55 -10.93 -21.17 -8.17
N VAL A 56 -10.24 -20.04 -8.29
CA VAL A 56 -9.83 -19.44 -9.58
C VAL A 56 -8.34 -19.13 -9.58
N LYS A 57 -7.69 -19.29 -10.74
CA LYS A 57 -6.34 -18.76 -10.97
C LYS A 57 -6.47 -17.28 -11.35
N HIS A 58 -5.99 -16.40 -10.47
CA HIS A 58 -6.06 -14.95 -10.63
C HIS A 58 -4.72 -14.34 -11.05
N ALA A 59 -3.62 -14.81 -10.46
CA ALA A 59 -2.27 -14.31 -10.73
C ALA A 59 -1.34 -15.42 -11.25
N HIS A 60 -0.35 -15.01 -12.02
CA HIS A 60 0.56 -15.87 -12.77
C HIS A 60 2.03 -15.59 -12.41
N PRO A 61 2.67 -16.44 -11.58
CA PRO A 61 4.08 -16.26 -11.20
C PRO A 61 5.03 -16.22 -12.41
N ASP A 62 4.78 -16.97 -13.48
CA ASP A 62 5.56 -16.89 -14.72
C ASP A 62 5.55 -15.48 -15.36
N LYS A 63 4.58 -14.64 -15.00
CA LYS A 63 4.47 -13.23 -15.41
C LYS A 63 4.85 -12.25 -14.30
N GLY A 64 5.40 -12.73 -13.19
CA GLY A 64 5.83 -11.90 -12.06
C GLY A 64 4.72 -11.55 -11.08
N GLU A 65 3.54 -12.16 -11.21
CA GLU A 65 2.37 -11.81 -10.39
C GLU A 65 2.26 -12.74 -9.18
N THR A 66 2.12 -12.18 -7.98
CA THR A 66 1.91 -12.94 -6.73
C THR A 66 0.83 -12.29 -5.86
N ILE A 67 0.03 -13.08 -5.14
CA ILE A 67 -1.07 -12.54 -4.32
C ILE A 67 -0.63 -12.42 -2.85
N THR A 68 -0.55 -11.17 -2.40
CA THR A 68 -0.41 -10.79 -0.99
C THR A 68 -1.58 -10.00 -0.39
N PRO A 69 -2.44 -9.25 -1.15
CA PRO A 69 -3.55 -8.50 -0.53
C PRO A 69 -4.64 -9.41 0.02
N ALA A 70 -5.40 -8.87 0.98
CA ALA A 70 -6.67 -9.45 1.38
C ALA A 70 -7.76 -9.05 0.36
N PRO A 71 -8.67 -9.96 -0.03
CA PRO A 71 -9.81 -9.57 -0.87
C PRO A 71 -10.72 -8.56 -0.15
N LEU A 72 -11.51 -7.81 -0.92
CA LEU A 72 -12.69 -7.09 -0.41
C LEU A 72 -13.94 -7.81 -0.89
N ILE A 73 -14.95 -7.96 -0.03
CA ILE A 73 -16.25 -8.45 -0.45
C ILE A 73 -17.26 -7.32 -0.36
N ALA A 74 -17.87 -6.97 -1.49
CA ALA A 74 -18.93 -5.96 -1.57
C ALA A 74 -20.00 -6.41 -2.56
N GLU A 75 -21.26 -6.34 -2.16
CA GLU A 75 -22.43 -6.64 -3.01
C GLU A 75 -22.36 -7.99 -3.74
N GLY A 76 -21.99 -9.04 -3.00
CA GLY A 76 -21.85 -10.39 -3.54
C GLY A 76 -20.66 -10.57 -4.49
N LYS A 77 -19.70 -9.65 -4.51
CA LYS A 77 -18.50 -9.71 -5.35
C LYS A 77 -17.24 -9.74 -4.49
N VAL A 78 -16.28 -10.57 -4.90
CA VAL A 78 -14.92 -10.63 -4.36
C VAL A 78 -14.03 -9.79 -5.27
N LEU A 79 -13.48 -8.70 -4.73
CA LEU A 79 -12.57 -7.80 -5.43
C LEU A 79 -11.14 -8.01 -4.94
N ILE A 80 -10.20 -8.17 -5.86
CA ILE A 80 -8.80 -8.42 -5.52
C ILE A 80 -7.85 -8.04 -6.67
N GLY A 81 -6.65 -7.61 -6.31
CA GLY A 81 -5.49 -7.48 -7.19
C GLY A 81 -4.35 -8.43 -6.78
N PHE A 82 -3.13 -8.06 -7.14
CA PHE A 82 -1.90 -8.78 -6.79
C PHE A 82 -0.74 -7.78 -6.63
N GLY A 83 0.47 -8.27 -6.32
CA GLY A 83 1.73 -7.54 -6.44
C GLY A 83 2.62 -8.13 -7.55
N GLY A 84 3.65 -7.39 -7.97
CA GLY A 84 4.55 -7.83 -9.06
C GLY A 84 5.17 -6.71 -9.89
N ASP A 85 5.10 -5.45 -9.43
CA ASP A 85 5.61 -4.30 -10.17
C ASP A 85 7.13 -4.41 -10.39
N GLU A 86 7.86 -4.95 -9.39
CA GLU A 86 9.29 -5.27 -9.44
C GLU A 86 9.61 -6.48 -10.36
N PHE A 87 8.61 -7.06 -11.03
CA PHE A 87 8.74 -8.19 -11.95
C PHE A 87 8.08 -7.95 -13.31
N ALA A 88 7.94 -6.66 -13.69
CA ALA A 88 7.33 -6.21 -14.94
C ALA A 88 5.87 -6.67 -15.13
N ALA A 89 5.14 -6.91 -14.02
CA ALA A 89 3.73 -7.21 -14.10
C ALA A 89 2.94 -5.99 -14.62
N ARG A 90 1.78 -6.26 -15.21
CA ARG A 90 0.81 -5.22 -15.58
C ARG A 90 -0.36 -5.28 -14.62
N GLY A 91 -0.40 -4.34 -13.68
CA GLY A 91 -1.38 -4.28 -12.61
C GLY A 91 -2.82 -4.26 -13.12
N ARG A 92 -3.68 -5.02 -12.44
CA ARG A 92 -5.13 -5.06 -12.69
C ARG A 92 -5.90 -5.30 -11.40
N PHE A 93 -7.17 -4.94 -11.43
CA PHE A 93 -8.15 -5.20 -10.39
C PHE A 93 -9.29 -6.01 -10.98
N THR A 94 -9.73 -7.04 -10.27
CA THR A 94 -10.73 -7.99 -10.78
C THR A 94 -11.82 -8.21 -9.76
N ALA A 95 -13.06 -8.31 -10.23
CA ALA A 95 -14.18 -8.78 -9.43
C ALA A 95 -14.63 -10.17 -9.88
N TYR A 96 -14.92 -11.03 -8.91
CA TYR A 96 -15.53 -12.35 -9.09
C TYR A 96 -16.83 -12.43 -8.31
N ASN A 97 -17.82 -13.18 -8.79
CA ASN A 97 -19.02 -13.46 -8.02
C ASN A 97 -18.66 -14.31 -6.79
N LEU A 98 -19.10 -13.89 -5.60
CA LEU A 98 -18.87 -14.61 -4.35
C LEU A 98 -19.52 -16.00 -4.36
N ALA A 99 -20.62 -16.16 -5.09
CA ALA A 99 -21.38 -17.40 -5.14
C ALA A 99 -20.61 -18.54 -5.83
N ASP A 100 -19.95 -18.26 -6.95
CA ASP A 100 -19.43 -19.29 -7.86
C ASP A 100 -18.03 -19.00 -8.44
N GLY A 101 -17.40 -17.87 -8.07
CA GLY A 101 -16.07 -17.50 -8.53
C GLY A 101 -16.01 -17.03 -9.99
N LYS A 102 -17.14 -16.87 -10.69
CA LYS A 102 -17.11 -16.36 -12.08
C LYS A 102 -16.65 -14.91 -12.13
N LYS A 103 -15.73 -14.61 -13.06
CA LYS A 103 -15.24 -13.24 -13.29
C LYS A 103 -16.40 -12.34 -13.74
N VAL A 104 -16.58 -11.20 -13.07
CA VAL A 104 -17.59 -10.18 -13.38
C VAL A 104 -16.97 -9.13 -14.30
N TRP A 105 -15.84 -8.56 -13.89
CA TRP A 105 -15.06 -7.59 -14.67
C TRP A 105 -13.59 -7.65 -14.28
N GLU A 106 -12.74 -7.12 -15.15
CA GLU A 106 -11.30 -6.99 -14.96
C GLU A 106 -10.86 -5.70 -15.63
N CYS A 107 -10.19 -4.83 -14.88
CA CYS A 107 -9.71 -3.53 -15.33
C CYS A 107 -8.23 -3.40 -14.99
N TYR A 108 -7.40 -3.09 -15.98
CA TYR A 108 -5.98 -2.81 -15.82
C TYR A 108 -5.73 -1.40 -15.29
N ASN A 109 -4.50 -1.13 -14.84
CA ASN A 109 -4.08 0.19 -14.38
C ASN A 109 -3.18 0.92 -15.41
N THR A 110 -2.91 0.30 -16.55
CA THR A 110 -2.27 0.91 -17.73
C THR A 110 -2.99 0.44 -19.00
N GLY A 111 -2.64 1.00 -20.15
CA GLY A 111 -3.21 0.63 -21.45
C GLY A 111 -4.35 1.53 -21.93
N SER A 112 -5.18 1.00 -22.82
CA SER A 112 -6.26 1.76 -23.45
C SER A 112 -7.32 2.19 -22.42
N ASP A 113 -8.15 3.16 -22.78
CA ASP A 113 -9.28 3.56 -21.93
C ASP A 113 -10.22 2.38 -21.64
N GLN A 114 -10.37 1.46 -22.60
CA GLN A 114 -11.12 0.22 -22.40
C GLN A 114 -10.44 -0.70 -21.37
N ASP A 115 -9.13 -0.88 -21.46
CA ASP A 115 -8.38 -1.71 -20.51
C ASP A 115 -8.53 -1.18 -19.07
N VAL A 116 -8.49 0.15 -18.91
CA VAL A 116 -8.59 0.81 -17.60
C VAL A 116 -10.04 0.92 -17.11
N CYS A 117 -11.01 0.61 -17.97
CA CYS A 117 -12.45 0.84 -17.74
C CYS A 117 -12.77 2.34 -17.51
N LEU A 118 -12.10 3.21 -18.25
CA LEU A 118 -12.41 4.64 -18.33
C LEU A 118 -13.58 4.87 -19.29
N THR A 119 -14.45 5.81 -18.93
CA THR A 119 -15.59 6.22 -19.73
C THR A 119 -15.60 7.74 -19.87
N LYS A 120 -16.50 8.27 -20.71
CA LYS A 120 -16.72 9.72 -20.81
C LYS A 120 -17.22 10.36 -19.50
N GLN A 121 -17.69 9.58 -18.53
CA GLN A 121 -18.08 10.08 -17.21
C GLN A 121 -16.92 10.07 -16.20
N SER A 122 -15.85 9.34 -16.47
CA SER A 122 -14.68 9.28 -15.59
C SER A 122 -14.05 10.67 -15.44
N ASN A 123 -13.77 11.09 -14.20
CA ASN A 123 -13.19 12.39 -13.88
C ASN A 123 -13.99 13.59 -14.41
N LYS A 124 -15.31 13.45 -14.64
CA LYS A 124 -16.14 14.54 -15.18
C LYS A 124 -16.06 15.85 -14.38
N LYS A 125 -15.91 15.75 -13.05
CA LYS A 125 -15.78 16.91 -12.16
C LYS A 125 -14.38 17.54 -12.23
N HIS A 126 -13.35 16.72 -12.41
CA HIS A 126 -11.93 17.08 -12.39
C HIS A 126 -11.23 16.59 -13.66
N PRO A 127 -11.58 17.13 -14.85
CA PRO A 127 -10.98 16.70 -16.11
C PRO A 127 -9.46 16.91 -16.15
N GLU A 128 -8.92 17.82 -15.33
CA GLU A 128 -7.48 18.06 -15.14
C GLU A 128 -6.71 16.83 -14.62
N TYR A 129 -7.37 15.86 -13.98
CA TYR A 129 -6.74 14.61 -13.55
C TYR A 129 -6.55 13.62 -14.71
N GLY A 130 -7.16 13.89 -15.86
CA GLY A 130 -7.15 13.05 -17.06
C GLY A 130 -8.51 12.44 -17.35
N THR A 131 -8.86 12.35 -18.63
CA THR A 131 -10.17 11.90 -19.12
C THR A 131 -10.02 10.81 -20.18
N ALA A 132 -11.10 10.06 -20.42
CA ALA A 132 -11.16 9.12 -21.53
C ALA A 132 -11.16 9.84 -22.90
N GLY A 133 -10.80 9.12 -23.96
CA GLY A 133 -10.68 9.59 -25.34
C GLY A 133 -9.23 9.79 -25.80
N HIS A 134 -8.25 9.52 -24.93
CA HIS A 134 -6.83 9.82 -25.16
C HIS A 134 -5.89 8.66 -24.81
N ASP A 135 -6.43 7.52 -24.35
CA ASP A 135 -5.66 6.35 -23.93
C ASP A 135 -4.46 6.75 -23.06
N LEU A 136 -4.72 7.51 -21.99
CA LEU A 136 -3.67 8.08 -21.13
C LEU A 136 -2.77 6.99 -20.52
N GLY A 137 -3.31 5.77 -20.39
CA GLY A 137 -2.56 4.60 -19.97
C GLY A 137 -1.56 4.05 -20.99
N ILE A 138 -1.56 4.56 -22.22
CA ILE A 138 -0.59 4.29 -23.28
C ILE A 138 0.23 5.55 -23.55
N SER A 139 -0.45 6.66 -23.82
CA SER A 139 0.20 7.91 -24.24
C SER A 139 1.06 8.55 -23.15
N GLY A 140 0.83 8.19 -21.88
CA GLY A 140 1.65 8.54 -20.72
C GLY A 140 2.98 7.77 -20.61
N PHE A 141 3.29 6.86 -21.54
CA PHE A 141 4.50 6.04 -21.57
C PHE A 141 5.22 6.14 -22.93
N PRO A 142 6.56 6.00 -22.96
CA PRO A 142 7.28 5.83 -24.22
C PRO A 142 7.08 4.42 -24.76
N GLY A 143 6.73 4.31 -26.05
CA GLY A 143 6.63 3.03 -26.75
C GLY A 143 5.67 2.04 -26.08
N ASP A 144 6.18 0.86 -25.75
CA ASP A 144 5.42 -0.25 -25.15
C ASP A 144 5.62 -0.38 -23.62
N GLU A 145 6.28 0.58 -22.97
CA GLU A 145 6.60 0.49 -21.53
C GLU A 145 5.36 0.33 -20.64
N TRP A 146 4.20 0.80 -21.09
CA TRP A 146 2.92 0.61 -20.39
C TRP A 146 2.54 -0.87 -20.19
N GLN A 147 3.03 -1.78 -21.04
CA GLN A 147 2.77 -3.23 -20.93
C GLN A 147 3.51 -3.86 -19.74
N ARG A 148 4.53 -3.16 -19.21
CA ARG A 148 5.34 -3.51 -18.04
C ARG A 148 5.28 -2.39 -16.99
N GLY A 149 4.26 -1.55 -17.09
CA GLY A 149 4.13 -0.29 -16.35
C GLY A 149 3.59 -0.44 -14.94
N GLY A 150 3.70 -1.64 -14.35
CA GLY A 150 3.30 -1.92 -12.97
C GLY A 150 1.87 -1.52 -12.64
N GLY A 151 1.70 -0.79 -11.53
CA GLY A 151 0.41 -0.35 -11.01
C GLY A 151 -0.35 -1.46 -10.32
N ALA A 152 0.31 -2.45 -9.73
CA ALA A 152 -0.36 -3.55 -9.04
C ALA A 152 -1.13 -3.06 -7.79
N MET A 153 -2.19 -3.75 -7.39
CA MET A 153 -3.07 -3.33 -6.28
C MET A 153 -2.94 -4.29 -5.11
N TRP A 154 -1.81 -4.22 -4.40
CA TRP A 154 -1.44 -5.17 -3.35
C TRP A 154 -1.74 -4.70 -1.92
N GLY A 155 -2.32 -3.51 -1.75
CA GLY A 155 -2.67 -2.94 -0.44
C GLY A 155 -4.07 -3.28 0.06
N PHE A 156 -4.79 -2.25 0.54
CA PHE A 156 -6.11 -2.37 1.15
C PHE A 156 -7.19 -1.68 0.30
N TYR A 157 -8.41 -2.20 0.35
CA TYR A 157 -9.54 -1.67 -0.41
C TYR A 157 -10.67 -1.25 0.54
N SER A 158 -11.46 -0.25 0.15
CA SER A 158 -12.63 0.20 0.92
C SER A 158 -13.87 0.34 0.03
N TYR A 159 -15.05 0.42 0.65
CA TYR A 159 -16.34 0.42 -0.04
C TYR A 159 -17.30 1.39 0.63
N ASP A 160 -17.99 2.22 -0.16
CA ASP A 160 -19.13 3.01 0.30
C ASP A 160 -20.43 2.42 -0.28
N PRO A 161 -21.30 1.81 0.55
CA PRO A 161 -22.55 1.20 0.10
C PRO A 161 -23.62 2.19 -0.36
N GLU A 162 -23.56 3.46 0.04
CA GLU A 162 -24.49 4.49 -0.44
C GLU A 162 -24.13 4.97 -1.84
N LEU A 163 -22.83 4.98 -2.15
CA LEU A 163 -22.31 5.41 -3.45
C LEU A 163 -22.15 4.24 -4.44
N HIS A 164 -22.17 3.00 -3.95
CA HIS A 164 -21.83 1.80 -4.71
C HIS A 164 -20.43 1.87 -5.33
N LEU A 165 -19.48 2.48 -4.60
CA LEU A 165 -18.10 2.71 -5.05
C LEU A 165 -17.10 1.94 -4.21
N VAL A 166 -16.20 1.24 -4.90
CA VAL A 166 -14.99 0.66 -4.31
C VAL A 166 -13.82 1.60 -4.55
N TYR A 167 -13.02 1.79 -3.50
CA TYR A 167 -11.79 2.56 -3.54
C TYR A 167 -10.59 1.64 -3.41
N ALA A 168 -9.69 1.71 -4.38
CA ALA A 168 -8.46 0.94 -4.42
C ALA A 168 -7.38 1.78 -5.12
N SER A 169 -6.14 1.62 -4.67
CA SER A 169 -5.03 2.42 -5.17
C SER A 169 -3.94 1.56 -5.79
N SER A 170 -3.30 2.05 -6.84
CA SER A 170 -2.31 1.31 -7.64
C SER A 170 -0.87 1.63 -7.23
N GLY A 171 0.00 0.63 -7.35
CA GLY A 171 1.44 0.72 -7.09
C GLY A 171 2.27 1.49 -8.13
N ASN A 172 3.58 1.28 -8.06
CA ASN A 172 4.61 1.95 -8.85
C ASN A 172 4.58 1.57 -10.34
N PRO A 173 5.13 2.40 -11.24
CA PRO A 173 5.05 2.20 -12.68
C PRO A 173 6.01 1.11 -13.22
N GLY A 174 6.30 0.08 -12.43
CA GLY A 174 7.25 -0.98 -12.77
C GLY A 174 8.69 -0.54 -12.57
N LEU A 175 9.42 -0.29 -13.66
CA LEU A 175 10.87 -0.03 -13.63
C LEU A 175 11.28 1.14 -12.70
N TRP A 176 12.27 0.93 -11.82
CA TRP A 176 12.78 1.95 -10.89
C TRP A 176 13.83 2.88 -11.52
N SER A 177 14.24 2.62 -12.75
CA SER A 177 15.01 3.56 -13.57
C SER A 177 14.09 4.47 -14.40
N PRO A 178 13.74 5.68 -13.92
CA PRO A 178 12.67 6.50 -14.52
C PRO A 178 13.03 7.04 -15.90
N SER A 179 14.31 7.14 -16.27
CA SER A 179 14.74 7.61 -17.60
C SER A 179 14.16 6.78 -18.76
N TYR A 180 13.85 5.50 -18.53
CA TYR A 180 13.22 4.63 -19.53
C TYR A 180 11.72 4.85 -19.66
N ARG A 181 11.08 5.48 -18.66
CA ARG A 181 9.64 5.76 -18.63
C ARG A 181 9.29 7.19 -19.08
N CYS A 182 10.28 7.94 -19.55
CA CYS A 182 10.13 9.27 -20.10
C CYS A 182 10.91 9.41 -21.42
N GLY A 183 10.24 9.90 -22.47
CA GLY A 183 10.91 10.16 -23.76
C GLY A 183 11.72 11.46 -23.83
N ALA A 184 11.73 12.27 -22.78
CA ALA A 184 12.51 13.51 -22.68
C ALA A 184 13.83 13.30 -21.92
N LYS A 185 14.65 14.36 -21.77
CA LYS A 185 15.99 14.27 -21.16
C LYS A 185 16.18 15.12 -19.91
N THR A 186 15.26 16.02 -19.63
CA THR A 186 15.34 16.92 -18.47
C THR A 186 14.27 16.61 -17.44
N HIS A 187 14.55 16.94 -16.17
CA HIS A 187 13.60 16.83 -15.07
C HIS A 187 12.28 17.56 -15.37
N GLU A 188 12.38 18.77 -15.92
CA GLU A 188 11.24 19.64 -16.19
C GLU A 188 10.36 19.06 -17.31
N GLU A 189 10.94 18.55 -18.39
CA GLU A 189 10.20 17.94 -19.51
C GLU A 189 9.57 16.60 -19.14
N CYS A 190 10.20 15.81 -18.27
CA CYS A 190 9.60 14.56 -17.79
C CYS A 190 8.43 14.80 -16.82
N ASN A 191 8.39 15.94 -16.13
CA ASN A 191 7.38 16.27 -15.13
C ASN A 191 6.30 17.26 -15.61
N ASN A 192 6.18 17.48 -16.93
CA ASN A 192 5.24 18.45 -17.50
C ASN A 192 3.81 17.93 -17.72
N GLY A 193 3.51 16.68 -17.36
CA GLY A 193 2.18 16.06 -17.57
C GLY A 193 2.12 15.03 -18.70
N LYS A 194 3.10 15.02 -19.62
CA LYS A 194 3.10 14.10 -20.78
C LYS A 194 3.47 12.67 -20.39
N TRP A 195 4.47 12.50 -19.53
CA TRP A 195 5.06 11.19 -19.18
C TRP A 195 4.61 10.70 -17.82
N ASP A 196 3.35 10.97 -17.47
CA ASP A 196 2.81 10.72 -16.13
C ASP A 196 2.79 9.24 -15.72
N ASN A 197 2.97 8.33 -16.67
CA ASN A 197 2.86 6.88 -16.46
C ASN A 197 1.52 6.48 -15.85
N LYS A 198 0.45 7.17 -16.28
CA LYS A 198 -0.90 6.91 -15.80
C LYS A 198 -1.29 5.46 -16.11
N TRP A 199 -1.93 4.73 -15.21
CA TRP A 199 -2.50 5.16 -13.94
C TRP A 199 -1.83 4.44 -12.77
N SER A 200 -0.49 4.40 -12.76
CA SER A 200 0.27 4.07 -11.54
C SER A 200 0.06 5.14 -10.46
N MET A 201 0.37 4.84 -9.20
CA MET A 201 0.30 5.80 -8.08
C MET A 201 -1.04 6.55 -7.96
N THR A 202 -2.14 5.87 -8.27
CA THR A 202 -3.46 6.48 -8.45
C THR A 202 -4.46 5.91 -7.46
N ILE A 203 -5.20 6.79 -6.78
CA ILE A 203 -6.41 6.42 -6.05
C ILE A 203 -7.54 6.32 -7.08
N PHE A 204 -8.21 5.17 -7.15
CA PHE A 204 -9.39 4.98 -7.98
C PHE A 204 -10.65 4.88 -7.13
N ALA A 205 -11.74 5.49 -7.62
CA ALA A 205 -13.10 5.11 -7.26
C ALA A 205 -13.78 4.43 -8.45
N ARG A 206 -14.19 3.18 -8.27
CA ARG A 206 -14.80 2.34 -9.32
C ARG A 206 -16.19 1.91 -8.91
N LYS A 207 -17.11 1.83 -9.86
CA LYS A 207 -18.41 1.18 -9.65
C LYS A 207 -18.18 -0.29 -9.33
N VAL A 208 -18.76 -0.78 -8.24
CA VAL A 208 -18.59 -2.17 -7.80
C VAL A 208 -19.11 -3.19 -8.84
N ASP A 209 -20.16 -2.84 -9.59
CA ASP A 209 -20.80 -3.72 -10.57
C ASP A 209 -20.03 -3.91 -11.87
N THR A 210 -19.34 -2.87 -12.32
CA THR A 210 -18.78 -2.81 -13.69
C THR A 210 -17.28 -2.56 -13.74
N GLY A 211 -16.67 -2.13 -12.65
CA GLY A 211 -15.27 -1.70 -12.61
C GLY A 211 -15.01 -0.35 -13.27
N GLU A 212 -16.04 0.29 -13.85
CA GLU A 212 -15.95 1.60 -14.47
C GLU A 212 -15.45 2.64 -13.48
N VAL A 213 -14.45 3.42 -13.89
CA VAL A 213 -13.90 4.52 -13.10
C VAL A 213 -14.90 5.66 -13.02
N VAL A 214 -15.26 6.08 -11.81
CA VAL A 214 -16.00 7.32 -11.56
C VAL A 214 -15.03 8.49 -11.48
N TRP A 215 -13.99 8.35 -10.67
CA TRP A 215 -12.89 9.30 -10.60
C TRP A 215 -11.57 8.57 -10.30
N ALA A 216 -10.46 9.17 -10.71
CA ALA A 216 -9.12 8.69 -10.46
C ALA A 216 -8.17 9.88 -10.26
N TYR A 217 -7.38 9.86 -9.18
CA TYR A 217 -6.43 10.91 -8.82
C TYR A 217 -5.02 10.33 -8.66
N GLN A 218 -4.10 10.76 -9.51
CA GLN A 218 -2.70 10.30 -9.48
C GLN A 218 -1.87 11.15 -8.50
N MET A 219 -1.44 10.53 -7.41
CA MET A 219 -0.71 11.18 -6.31
C MET A 219 0.74 11.51 -6.69
N THR A 220 1.40 10.57 -7.38
CA THR A 220 2.81 10.67 -7.76
C THR A 220 2.97 10.46 -9.28
N PRO A 221 2.63 11.46 -10.13
CA PRO A 221 2.84 11.36 -11.57
C PRO A 221 4.32 11.18 -11.90
N PHE A 222 4.63 10.31 -12.88
CA PHE A 222 6.01 9.96 -13.25
C PHE A 222 6.84 9.64 -12.00
N ASP A 223 6.45 8.62 -11.24
CA ASP A 223 7.18 8.23 -10.03
C ASP A 223 8.66 7.95 -10.33
N GLN A 224 9.52 8.28 -9.37
CA GLN A 224 10.97 8.12 -9.46
C GLN A 224 11.57 7.44 -8.23
N TRP A 225 10.77 7.09 -7.22
CA TRP A 225 11.28 6.69 -5.90
C TRP A 225 10.68 5.40 -5.39
N ASP A 226 9.84 4.74 -6.19
CA ASP A 226 9.03 3.60 -5.74
C ASP A 226 8.10 3.98 -4.59
N TYR A 227 7.27 5.01 -4.78
CA TYR A 227 6.25 5.39 -3.81
C TYR A 227 4.89 4.79 -4.14
N ASP A 228 4.75 3.45 -4.04
CA ASP A 228 3.46 2.77 -4.33
C ASP A 228 2.26 3.50 -3.70
N GLY A 229 1.24 3.73 -4.52
CA GLY A 229 0.00 4.37 -4.08
C GLY A 229 -0.90 3.51 -3.21
N ILE A 230 -0.51 2.27 -2.86
CA ILE A 230 -1.41 1.17 -2.46
C ILE A 230 -2.01 1.28 -1.06
N ASN A 231 -1.59 2.27 -0.27
CA ASN A 231 -2.02 2.40 1.11
C ASN A 231 -3.56 2.55 1.23
N GLU A 232 -4.08 2.28 2.41
CA GLU A 232 -5.51 2.25 2.68
C GLU A 232 -6.24 3.56 2.36
N ASN A 233 -7.50 3.44 1.92
CA ASN A 233 -8.41 4.54 1.68
C ASN A 233 -9.47 4.57 2.79
N MET A 234 -9.22 5.32 3.87
CA MET A 234 -10.13 5.40 5.02
C MET A 234 -11.29 6.34 4.69
N LEU A 235 -12.54 5.89 4.93
CA LEU A 235 -13.74 6.62 4.56
C LEU A 235 -14.43 7.16 5.82
N GLU A 236 -14.71 8.46 5.84
CA GLU A 236 -15.35 9.12 6.98
C GLU A 236 -16.21 10.31 6.52
N ASP A 237 -17.20 10.69 7.31
CA ASP A 237 -17.96 11.93 7.09
C ASP A 237 -17.42 13.01 8.04
N ALA A 238 -17.05 14.17 7.49
CA ALA A 238 -16.43 15.26 8.24
C ALA A 238 -16.95 16.63 7.81
N THR A 239 -16.78 17.63 8.67
CA THR A 239 -17.00 19.03 8.28
C THR A 239 -15.68 19.62 7.77
N VAL A 240 -15.62 19.99 6.50
CA VAL A 240 -14.44 20.61 5.87
C VAL A 240 -14.83 21.98 5.36
N ASP A 241 -14.12 23.01 5.80
CA ASP A 241 -14.38 24.41 5.42
C ASP A 241 -15.84 24.84 5.65
N GLY A 242 -16.40 24.40 6.80
CA GLY A 242 -17.78 24.69 7.22
C GLY A 242 -18.86 23.91 6.47
N LYS A 243 -18.49 22.92 5.63
CA LYS A 243 -19.43 22.12 4.84
C LYS A 243 -19.33 20.64 5.21
N PRO A 244 -20.46 19.91 5.31
CA PRO A 244 -20.42 18.46 5.44
C PRO A 244 -19.84 17.85 4.16
N ARG A 245 -18.90 16.91 4.32
CA ARG A 245 -18.24 16.20 3.22
C ARG A 245 -18.12 14.73 3.54
N LYS A 246 -18.29 13.92 2.50
CA LYS A 246 -17.94 12.50 2.49
C LYS A 246 -16.47 12.41 2.12
N ILE A 247 -15.58 12.29 3.10
CA ILE A 247 -14.13 12.31 2.87
C ILE A 247 -13.54 10.91 2.71
N LEU A 248 -12.43 10.85 1.98
CA LEU A 248 -11.47 9.75 1.93
C LEU A 248 -10.13 10.30 2.40
N MET A 249 -9.52 9.65 3.39
CA MET A 249 -8.17 9.93 3.89
C MET A 249 -7.21 8.83 3.43
N HIS A 250 -6.03 9.24 2.94
CA HIS A 250 -5.01 8.34 2.42
C HIS A 250 -3.62 8.85 2.80
N PHE A 251 -2.86 8.04 3.54
CA PHE A 251 -1.47 8.34 3.92
C PHE A 251 -0.54 7.60 2.96
N ASP A 252 -0.02 8.30 1.96
CA ASP A 252 0.72 7.67 0.87
C ASP A 252 2.18 7.36 1.24
N ARG A 253 2.80 6.39 0.55
CA ARG A 253 4.24 6.11 0.65
C ARG A 253 5.06 7.39 0.43
N ASN A 254 4.64 8.28 -0.45
CA ASN A 254 5.37 9.50 -0.78
C ASN A 254 5.49 10.54 0.37
N GLY A 255 4.88 10.30 1.53
CA GLY A 255 5.00 11.17 2.70
C GLY A 255 3.94 12.27 2.81
N PHE A 256 3.00 12.34 1.86
CA PHE A 256 1.80 13.18 1.93
C PHE A 256 0.58 12.39 2.42
N ALA A 257 -0.20 13.03 3.28
CA ALA A 257 -1.54 12.62 3.66
C ALA A 257 -2.53 13.41 2.78
N TYR A 258 -3.32 12.68 2.01
CA TYR A 258 -4.33 13.23 1.12
C TYR A 258 -5.71 13.10 1.74
N VAL A 259 -6.51 14.16 1.57
CA VAL A 259 -7.95 14.14 1.87
C VAL A 259 -8.69 14.50 0.60
N LEU A 260 -9.57 13.61 0.14
CA LEU A 260 -10.40 13.81 -1.05
C LEU A 260 -11.88 13.74 -0.68
N ASP A 261 -12.73 14.42 -1.44
CA ASP A 261 -14.16 14.13 -1.46
C ASP A 261 -14.37 12.80 -2.18
N ARG A 262 -14.83 11.78 -1.46
CA ARG A 262 -14.90 10.41 -2.01
C ARG A 262 -16.00 10.24 -3.06
N THR A 263 -16.88 11.23 -3.23
CA THR A 263 -17.95 11.20 -4.24
C THR A 263 -17.45 11.55 -5.65
N ASP A 264 -16.52 12.49 -5.77
CA ASP A 264 -16.10 13.06 -7.06
C ASP A 264 -14.58 13.23 -7.24
N GLY A 265 -13.79 12.93 -6.21
CA GLY A 265 -12.34 13.03 -6.25
C GLY A 265 -11.80 14.44 -5.98
N THR A 266 -12.62 15.39 -5.53
CA THR A 266 -12.14 16.75 -5.20
C THR A 266 -11.01 16.67 -4.17
N LEU A 267 -9.81 17.16 -4.50
CA LEU A 267 -8.70 17.23 -3.55
C LEU A 267 -8.97 18.34 -2.53
N LEU A 268 -9.07 17.97 -1.25
CA LEU A 268 -9.39 18.88 -0.14
C LEU A 268 -8.14 19.31 0.62
N ARG A 269 -7.23 18.36 0.89
CA ARG A 269 -5.95 18.58 1.59
C ARG A 269 -4.89 17.65 1.04
N ALA A 270 -3.64 18.10 1.10
CA ALA A 270 -2.44 17.29 0.82
C ALA A 270 -1.28 17.82 1.67
N THR A 271 -1.03 17.18 2.81
CA THR A 271 -0.10 17.68 3.84
C THR A 271 0.99 16.66 4.14
N LYS A 272 2.22 17.13 4.38
CA LYS A 272 3.32 16.23 4.76
C LYS A 272 3.07 15.68 6.16
N TYR A 273 3.12 14.35 6.33
CA TYR A 273 2.98 13.70 7.65
C TYR A 273 4.31 13.14 8.19
N VAL A 274 5.33 13.08 7.33
CA VAL A 274 6.73 12.75 7.65
C VAL A 274 7.67 13.72 6.92
N THR A 275 8.96 13.63 7.25
CA THR A 275 10.01 14.34 6.52
C THR A 275 9.98 13.95 5.04
N THR A 276 9.74 14.97 4.20
CA THR A 276 9.51 14.81 2.77
C THR A 276 10.24 15.91 2.02
N ASN A 277 11.30 15.56 1.27
CA ASN A 277 12.13 16.52 0.54
C ASN A 277 12.02 16.39 -0.99
N TRP A 278 11.53 15.25 -1.52
CA TRP A 278 11.39 15.03 -2.96
C TRP A 278 10.43 16.00 -3.65
N ALA A 279 9.48 16.56 -2.90
CA ALA A 279 8.58 17.61 -3.35
C ALA A 279 8.41 18.70 -2.28
N GLU A 280 8.24 19.94 -2.73
CA GLU A 280 8.01 21.08 -1.84
C GLU A 280 6.63 20.99 -1.18
N LYS A 281 5.62 20.72 -2.00
CA LYS A 281 4.19 20.63 -1.66
C LYS A 281 3.43 19.94 -2.79
N VAL A 282 2.15 19.67 -2.56
CA VAL A 282 1.19 19.46 -3.64
C VAL A 282 0.55 20.81 -3.99
N ASP A 283 0.59 21.18 -5.27
CA ASP A 283 -0.13 22.35 -5.77
C ASP A 283 -1.63 22.02 -5.80
N MET A 284 -2.37 22.60 -4.87
CA MET A 284 -3.82 22.36 -4.71
C MET A 284 -4.67 22.83 -5.89
N LYS A 285 -4.14 23.66 -6.80
CA LYS A 285 -4.85 24.07 -8.03
C LYS A 285 -4.73 23.02 -9.12
N THR A 286 -3.56 22.41 -9.26
CA THR A 286 -3.30 21.40 -10.30
C THR A 286 -3.48 19.97 -9.81
N GLY A 287 -3.46 19.76 -8.49
CA GLY A 287 -3.45 18.44 -7.87
C GLY A 287 -2.10 17.72 -8.00
N ARG A 288 -1.00 18.41 -8.33
CA ARG A 288 0.29 17.78 -8.65
C ARG A 288 1.38 18.14 -7.64
N PRO A 289 2.28 17.22 -7.30
CA PRO A 289 3.44 17.54 -6.49
C PRO A 289 4.40 18.47 -7.25
N VAL A 290 4.91 19.49 -6.56
CA VAL A 290 6.00 20.35 -7.04
C VAL A 290 7.32 19.67 -6.67
N LYS A 291 7.85 18.85 -7.58
CA LYS A 291 9.05 18.04 -7.37
C LYS A 291 10.31 18.91 -7.26
N VAL A 292 11.23 18.48 -6.41
CA VAL A 292 12.52 19.11 -6.20
C VAL A 292 13.57 18.36 -7.02
N LYS A 293 14.14 19.03 -8.02
CA LYS A 293 15.11 18.46 -8.97
C LYS A 293 16.33 17.82 -8.29
N GLU A 294 16.79 18.40 -7.19
CA GLU A 294 17.93 17.88 -6.41
C GLU A 294 17.69 16.47 -5.86
N HIS A 295 16.44 16.14 -5.57
CA HIS A 295 16.02 14.86 -4.98
C HIS A 295 15.38 13.91 -6.02
N SER A 296 15.53 14.18 -7.31
CA SER A 296 14.99 13.35 -8.41
C SER A 296 16.07 12.43 -9.00
N PRO A 297 16.00 11.10 -8.82
CA PRO A 297 16.92 10.13 -9.41
C PRO A 297 16.56 9.88 -10.89
N LEU A 298 16.59 10.92 -11.73
CA LEU A 298 16.17 10.78 -13.13
C LEU A 298 17.19 10.01 -13.98
N GLU A 299 18.47 10.26 -13.75
CA GLU A 299 19.58 9.79 -14.58
C GLU A 299 20.14 8.47 -14.05
N ALA A 300 20.47 7.54 -14.96
CA ALA A 300 21.19 6.33 -14.59
C ALA A 300 22.56 6.69 -13.98
N HIS A 301 22.97 5.92 -12.97
CA HIS A 301 24.21 6.08 -12.20
C HIS A 301 24.33 7.38 -11.39
N ARG A 302 23.24 8.16 -11.29
CA ARG A 302 23.21 9.35 -10.45
C ARG A 302 22.62 9.00 -9.08
N ASN A 303 23.49 8.81 -8.10
CA ASN A 303 23.07 8.63 -6.72
C ASN A 303 22.41 9.90 -6.18
N THR A 304 21.18 9.79 -5.70
CA THR A 304 20.34 10.89 -5.27
C THR A 304 19.78 10.62 -3.88
N GLN A 305 19.87 11.59 -2.97
CA GLN A 305 19.25 11.48 -1.66
C GLN A 305 17.77 11.86 -1.71
N ALA A 306 16.91 11.09 -1.05
CA ALA A 306 15.49 11.37 -0.94
C ALA A 306 14.90 10.94 0.41
N CYS A 307 13.91 11.69 0.89
CA CYS A 307 13.07 11.37 2.03
C CYS A 307 11.60 11.54 1.61
N PRO A 308 10.70 10.60 1.94
CA PRO A 308 11.03 9.31 2.58
C PRO A 308 11.86 8.37 1.67
N SER A 309 12.38 7.27 2.21
CA SER A 309 12.94 6.17 1.38
C SER A 309 11.85 5.51 0.51
N ALA A 310 12.20 4.59 -0.39
CA ALA A 310 11.24 3.80 -1.17
C ALA A 310 10.22 3.04 -0.28
N MET A 311 10.59 2.65 0.95
CA MET A 311 9.67 2.12 1.97
C MET A 311 8.59 3.13 2.45
N GLY A 312 8.65 4.36 1.97
CA GLY A 312 7.73 5.45 2.20
C GLY A 312 7.74 6.03 3.62
N GLY A 313 6.92 7.06 3.83
CA GLY A 313 6.56 7.57 5.16
C GLY A 313 5.70 6.58 5.95
N LYS A 314 5.08 5.65 5.23
CA LYS A 314 4.31 4.51 5.71
C LYS A 314 4.24 3.53 4.54
N ASP A 315 4.30 2.24 4.83
CA ASP A 315 4.10 1.19 3.84
C ASP A 315 2.66 0.66 3.95
N GLN A 316 2.47 -0.65 3.83
CA GLN A 316 1.17 -1.31 3.93
C GLN A 316 0.46 -1.12 5.27
N GLN A 317 1.17 -0.89 6.38
CA GLN A 317 0.54 -0.89 7.70
C GLN A 317 -0.60 0.15 7.77
N PRO A 318 -1.85 -0.24 8.05
CA PRO A 318 -2.96 0.68 8.00
C PRO A 318 -3.02 1.56 9.25
N CYS A 319 -3.37 2.83 9.03
CA CYS A 319 -3.82 3.72 10.10
C CYS A 319 -5.19 3.29 10.65
N ALA A 320 -5.56 3.85 11.80
CA ALA A 320 -6.90 3.76 12.37
C ALA A 320 -7.52 5.16 12.50
N ILE A 321 -8.85 5.23 12.45
CA ILE A 321 -9.64 6.45 12.64
C ILE A 321 -10.63 6.25 13.79
N ASP A 322 -11.02 7.34 14.43
CA ASP A 322 -12.07 7.39 15.44
C ASP A 322 -13.22 8.26 14.92
N PRO A 323 -14.42 7.71 14.66
CA PRO A 323 -15.56 8.48 14.17
C PRO A 323 -15.98 9.64 15.08
N ALA A 324 -15.57 9.65 16.35
CA ALA A 324 -15.81 10.77 17.27
C ALA A 324 -14.83 11.94 17.04
N GLU A 325 -13.74 11.74 16.31
CA GLU A 325 -12.74 12.76 15.96
C GLU A 325 -12.52 12.84 14.42
N PRO A 326 -13.52 13.30 13.63
CA PRO A 326 -13.40 13.24 12.18
C PRO A 326 -12.20 13.99 11.60
N GLY A 327 -11.53 13.35 10.65
CA GLY A 327 -10.31 13.86 10.03
C GLY A 327 -9.02 13.60 10.82
N ILE A 328 -9.11 12.93 11.98
CA ILE A 328 -7.96 12.53 12.78
C ILE A 328 -7.65 11.04 12.57
N ALA A 329 -6.37 10.74 12.32
CA ALA A 329 -5.90 9.36 12.15
C ALA A 329 -4.76 9.03 13.12
N TYR A 330 -4.70 7.75 13.48
CA TYR A 330 -3.69 7.13 14.33
C TYR A 330 -2.83 6.23 13.45
N CYS A 331 -1.61 6.67 13.16
CA CYS A 331 -0.79 6.12 12.08
C CYS A 331 0.56 5.61 12.58
N PRO A 332 0.89 4.32 12.35
CA PRO A 332 2.27 3.85 12.40
C PRO A 332 3.02 4.34 11.16
N THR A 333 4.14 5.02 11.37
CA THR A 333 4.93 5.66 10.31
C THR A 333 6.38 5.22 10.34
N ASN A 334 7.00 5.29 9.17
CA ASN A 334 8.41 5.00 8.91
C ASN A 334 9.23 6.29 9.02
N ASN A 335 10.48 6.18 9.47
CA ASN A 335 11.37 7.33 9.65
C ASN A 335 12.72 7.12 8.93
N TRP A 336 12.65 6.90 7.62
CA TRP A 336 13.78 6.49 6.79
C TRP A 336 13.91 7.38 5.55
N CYS A 337 15.15 7.61 5.14
CA CYS A 337 15.54 8.23 3.88
C CYS A 337 16.41 7.25 3.09
N MET A 338 16.74 7.60 1.85
CA MET A 338 17.57 6.77 0.99
C MET A 338 18.57 7.57 0.16
N GLU A 339 19.61 6.88 -0.24
CA GLU A 339 20.40 7.12 -1.44
C GLU A 339 19.88 6.16 -2.53
N ASP A 340 19.44 6.70 -3.66
CA ASP A 340 18.88 5.96 -4.78
C ASP A 340 19.69 6.25 -6.05
N GLU A 341 20.25 5.19 -6.63
CA GLU A 341 21.06 5.23 -7.84
C GLU A 341 20.47 4.26 -8.90
N PRO A 342 19.63 4.77 -9.82
CA PRO A 342 19.13 4.01 -10.96
C PRO A 342 20.25 3.38 -11.79
N GLN A 343 20.02 2.19 -12.35
CA GLN A 343 21.01 1.42 -13.12
C GLN A 343 20.53 1.16 -14.55
N GLU A 344 21.45 0.76 -15.43
CA GLU A 344 21.06 0.38 -16.79
C GLU A 344 20.15 -0.85 -16.81
N ARG A 345 19.08 -0.77 -17.61
CA ARG A 345 18.17 -1.89 -17.83
C ARG A 345 18.83 -2.94 -18.71
N SER A 346 18.97 -4.16 -18.19
CA SER A 346 19.56 -5.27 -18.97
C SER A 346 18.53 -6.13 -19.70
N HIS A 347 17.26 -6.09 -19.32
CA HIS A 347 16.24 -7.01 -19.82
C HIS A 347 14.80 -6.48 -19.60
N THR A 348 13.79 -7.11 -20.21
CA THR A 348 12.37 -6.67 -20.20
C THR A 348 11.36 -7.78 -20.02
N GLN A 349 11.81 -9.02 -19.77
CA GLN A 349 10.96 -10.20 -19.65
C GLN A 349 10.14 -10.14 -18.36
N GLN A 350 8.83 -10.35 -18.47
CA GLN A 350 7.97 -10.53 -17.30
C GLN A 350 8.41 -11.73 -16.45
N GLY A 351 8.19 -11.64 -15.14
CA GLY A 351 8.54 -12.71 -14.20
C GLY A 351 10.04 -12.78 -13.86
N THR A 352 10.85 -11.86 -14.35
CA THR A 352 12.23 -11.62 -13.91
C THR A 352 12.30 -10.27 -13.18
N VAL A 353 13.22 -10.14 -12.23
CA VAL A 353 13.42 -8.90 -11.46
C VAL A 353 13.64 -7.70 -12.39
N TYR A 354 12.77 -6.70 -12.30
CA TYR A 354 12.67 -5.55 -13.21
C TYR A 354 12.87 -4.20 -12.50
N VAL A 355 13.82 -4.16 -11.54
CA VAL A 355 14.07 -2.98 -10.68
C VAL A 355 15.15 -2.07 -11.26
N PHE A 356 16.38 -2.58 -11.38
CA PHE A 356 17.57 -1.86 -11.85
C PHE A 356 17.83 -0.54 -11.09
N ALA A 357 18.00 -0.64 -9.77
CA ALA A 357 18.42 0.48 -8.93
C ALA A 357 19.29 -0.06 -7.78
N ASN A 358 20.31 0.70 -7.38
CA ASN A 358 21.04 0.48 -6.14
C ASN A 358 20.46 1.44 -5.10
N VAL A 359 19.87 0.88 -4.03
CA VAL A 359 19.22 1.68 -2.99
C VAL A 359 19.90 1.41 -1.65
N PHE A 360 20.29 2.47 -0.96
CA PHE A 360 20.83 2.43 0.39
C PHE A 360 19.94 3.24 1.32
N MET A 361 19.32 2.58 2.30
CA MET A 361 18.39 3.22 3.23
C MET A 361 19.02 3.45 4.60
N TYR A 362 18.70 4.60 5.20
CA TYR A 362 19.24 5.03 6.49
C TYR A 362 18.18 5.80 7.29
N PRO A 363 18.22 5.75 8.63
CA PRO A 363 17.21 6.43 9.44
C PRO A 363 17.40 7.94 9.31
N GLU A 364 16.30 8.68 9.18
CA GLU A 364 16.33 10.15 9.09
C GLU A 364 16.93 10.75 10.37
N LYS A 365 16.69 10.12 11.52
CA LYS A 365 17.35 10.41 12.79
C LYS A 365 17.90 9.12 13.41
N PRO A 366 19.22 9.03 13.69
CA PRO A 366 19.78 7.84 14.33
C PRO A 366 19.04 7.43 15.59
N GLY A 367 18.71 6.14 15.71
CA GLY A 367 17.98 5.58 16.84
C GLY A 367 16.47 5.78 16.84
N ILE A 368 15.90 6.44 15.81
CA ILE A 368 14.45 6.54 15.60
C ILE A 368 14.14 6.02 14.20
N THR A 369 13.47 4.87 14.16
CA THR A 369 13.22 4.12 12.91
C THR A 369 11.73 3.95 12.60
N GLY A 370 10.87 4.23 13.58
CA GLY A 370 9.43 4.35 13.41
C GLY A 370 8.87 5.44 14.33
N LYS A 371 7.66 5.90 14.03
CA LYS A 371 6.88 6.74 14.94
C LYS A 371 5.42 6.32 14.89
N PHE A 372 4.75 6.26 16.03
CA PHE A 372 3.29 6.17 16.10
C PHE A 372 2.71 7.57 16.31
N LYS A 373 1.80 8.02 15.44
CA LYS A 373 1.33 9.41 15.42
C LYS A 373 -0.19 9.49 15.57
N LYS A 374 -0.67 10.53 16.26
CA LYS A 374 -2.03 11.07 16.06
C LYS A 374 -1.91 12.32 15.19
N TYR A 375 -2.55 12.29 14.02
CA TYR A 375 -2.39 13.28 12.97
C TYR A 375 -3.73 13.85 12.52
N ASN A 376 -3.84 15.16 12.44
CA ASN A 376 -4.98 15.86 11.88
C ASN A 376 -4.78 16.06 10.37
N THR A 377 -5.49 15.29 9.55
CA THR A 377 -5.38 15.37 8.09
C THR A 377 -6.00 16.63 7.50
N LEU A 378 -6.87 17.31 8.25
CA LEU A 378 -7.54 18.54 7.79
C LEU A 378 -6.66 19.78 7.98
N THR A 379 -5.78 19.78 8.98
CA THR A 379 -4.84 20.88 9.27
C THR A 379 -3.39 20.57 8.91
N GLY A 380 -3.03 19.29 8.81
CA GLY A 380 -1.66 18.83 8.63
C GLY A 380 -0.83 18.76 9.92
N GLU A 381 -1.48 18.85 11.08
CA GLU A 381 -0.81 18.91 12.38
C GLU A 381 -0.61 17.51 12.99
N THR A 382 0.60 17.26 13.50
CA THR A 382 0.83 16.11 14.41
C THR A 382 0.42 16.54 15.81
N ILE A 383 -0.66 15.96 16.33
CA ILE A 383 -1.19 16.26 17.68
C ILE A 383 -0.23 15.71 18.74
N TRP A 384 0.21 14.47 18.56
CA TRP A 384 1.31 13.86 19.31
C TRP A 384 1.97 12.76 18.47
N GLU A 385 3.22 12.43 18.80
CA GLU A 385 3.94 11.30 18.22
C GLU A 385 4.80 10.58 19.26
N ILE A 386 4.93 9.27 19.12
CA ILE A 386 5.77 8.40 19.94
C ILE A 386 6.92 7.89 19.07
N PRO A 387 8.16 8.39 19.25
CA PRO A 387 9.31 7.87 18.51
C PRO A 387 9.69 6.49 19.02
N ASP A 388 9.93 5.56 18.09
CA ASP A 388 10.33 4.19 18.39
C ASP A 388 11.72 3.86 17.80
N PRO A 389 12.56 3.11 18.55
CA PRO A 389 13.85 2.66 18.03
C PRO A 389 13.73 1.51 17.03
N TYR A 390 12.54 0.91 16.91
CA TYR A 390 12.23 -0.15 15.95
C TYR A 390 11.06 0.28 15.06
N PRO A 391 11.05 -0.11 13.77
CA PRO A 391 9.97 0.27 12.86
C PRO A 391 8.59 -0.18 13.35
N ASN A 392 7.57 0.64 13.05
CA ASN A 392 6.17 0.30 13.29
C ASN A 392 5.55 -0.20 11.99
N TRP A 393 5.59 -1.52 11.78
CA TRP A 393 5.25 -2.16 10.50
C TRP A 393 3.94 -2.98 10.54
N GLY A 394 3.23 -2.93 11.67
CA GLY A 394 1.86 -3.41 11.80
C GLY A 394 0.90 -2.23 11.96
N GLY A 395 -0.37 -2.43 11.61
CA GLY A 395 -1.41 -1.40 11.67
C GLY A 395 -1.78 -0.97 13.09
N ALA A 396 -2.66 0.02 13.16
CA ALA A 396 -3.22 0.52 14.41
C ALA A 396 -4.64 0.01 14.67
N LEU A 397 -5.05 0.03 15.94
CA LEU A 397 -6.43 -0.16 16.38
C LEU A 397 -6.78 0.93 17.39
N VAL A 398 -7.90 1.61 17.23
CA VAL A 398 -8.43 2.59 18.20
C VAL A 398 -9.77 2.10 18.73
N THR A 399 -10.06 2.37 20.00
CA THR A 399 -11.26 1.90 20.68
C THR A 399 -11.93 3.00 21.50
N ASP A 400 -13.25 2.92 21.66
CA ASP A 400 -14.07 3.86 22.45
C ASP A 400 -13.66 3.94 23.93
N GLY A 401 -12.91 2.94 24.42
CA GLY A 401 -12.32 2.95 25.76
C GLY A 401 -11.19 3.97 25.96
N GLY A 402 -10.88 4.78 24.94
CA GLY A 402 -9.82 5.79 25.02
C GLY A 402 -8.42 5.26 24.72
N LEU A 403 -8.31 4.09 24.10
CA LEU A 403 -7.03 3.41 23.84
C LEU A 403 -6.75 3.27 22.35
N ALA A 404 -5.47 3.44 21.99
CA ALA A 404 -4.91 3.04 20.71
C ALA A 404 -3.86 1.92 20.90
N PHE A 405 -3.88 0.91 20.04
CA PHE A 405 -2.98 -0.24 20.06
C PHE A 405 -2.14 -0.30 18.79
N TYR A 406 -0.86 -0.61 18.94
CA TYR A 406 0.06 -0.83 17.83
C TYR A 406 1.26 -1.69 18.27
N GLY A 407 2.02 -2.20 17.31
CA GLY A 407 3.21 -3.01 17.53
C GLY A 407 4.47 -2.43 16.90
N SER A 408 5.64 -2.87 17.38
CA SER A 408 6.93 -2.61 16.75
C SER A 408 7.62 -3.90 16.31
N LEU A 409 8.64 -3.78 15.44
CA LEU A 409 9.45 -4.92 15.02
C LEU A 409 10.32 -5.53 16.13
N ASN A 410 10.44 -4.91 17.29
CA ASN A 410 11.04 -5.54 18.46
C ASN A 410 10.10 -6.54 19.15
N GLY A 411 8.82 -6.56 18.75
CA GLY A 411 7.77 -7.33 19.41
C GLY A 411 7.10 -6.59 20.56
N ASP A 412 7.34 -5.29 20.75
CA ASP A 412 6.62 -4.50 21.75
C ASP A 412 5.20 -4.22 21.25
N PHE A 413 4.21 -4.88 21.87
CA PHE A 413 2.80 -4.55 21.67
C PHE A 413 2.35 -3.58 22.76
N ARG A 414 1.73 -2.48 22.37
CA ARG A 414 1.41 -1.35 23.27
C ARG A 414 -0.06 -0.99 23.23
N ALA A 415 -0.55 -0.53 24.37
CA ALA A 415 -1.78 0.25 24.48
C ALA A 415 -1.40 1.65 24.97
N VAL A 416 -1.84 2.67 24.26
CA VAL A 416 -1.56 4.07 24.58
C VAL A 416 -2.83 4.86 24.80
N ASP A 417 -2.78 5.85 25.68
CA ASP A 417 -3.86 6.82 25.83
C ASP A 417 -4.07 7.56 24.50
N ARG A 418 -5.29 7.52 23.97
CA ARG A 418 -5.57 8.07 22.65
C ARG A 418 -5.44 9.61 22.59
N ASN A 419 -5.46 10.30 23.72
CA ASN A 419 -5.43 11.76 23.79
C ASN A 419 -4.01 12.29 23.97
N SER A 420 -3.20 11.65 24.80
CA SER A 420 -1.85 12.09 25.15
C SER A 420 -0.72 11.33 24.45
N GLY A 421 -0.98 10.11 23.96
CA GLY A 421 0.05 9.20 23.46
C GLY A 421 0.85 8.52 24.58
N GLU A 422 0.46 8.66 25.84
CA GLU A 422 1.12 7.98 26.97
C GLU A 422 0.99 6.46 26.84
N VAL A 423 2.10 5.74 26.97
CA VAL A 423 2.08 4.26 26.97
C VAL A 423 1.56 3.77 28.32
N LEU A 424 0.31 3.32 28.34
CA LEU A 424 -0.37 2.83 29.54
C LEU A 424 -0.07 1.34 29.81
N TRP A 425 0.19 0.59 28.75
CA TRP A 425 0.53 -0.83 28.85
C TRP A 425 1.45 -1.24 27.69
N GLN A 426 2.39 -2.12 27.99
CA GLN A 426 3.27 -2.72 26.98
C GLN A 426 3.61 -4.16 27.35
N ARG A 427 3.73 -5.03 26.34
CA ARG A 427 4.32 -6.35 26.50
C ARG A 427 5.17 -6.74 25.30
N ARG A 428 6.34 -7.30 25.58
CA ARG A 428 7.20 -7.94 24.57
C ARG A 428 6.65 -9.31 24.19
N LEU A 429 6.42 -9.53 22.89
CA LEU A 429 5.99 -10.80 22.30
C LEU A 429 7.19 -11.59 21.76
N GLY A 430 6.93 -12.78 21.22
CA GLY A 430 7.99 -13.70 20.79
C GLY A 430 8.77 -13.30 19.54
N SER A 431 8.24 -12.37 18.73
CA SER A 431 8.83 -11.91 17.47
C SER A 431 8.35 -10.48 17.15
N GLY A 432 8.93 -9.83 16.13
CA GLY A 432 8.48 -8.55 15.61
C GLY A 432 7.02 -8.57 15.16
N ILE A 433 6.32 -7.44 15.25
CA ILE A 433 4.90 -7.34 14.91
C ILE A 433 4.74 -6.60 13.58
N ILE A 434 4.30 -7.33 12.55
CA ILE A 434 3.85 -6.77 11.26
C ILE A 434 2.34 -6.95 11.05
N GLY A 435 1.67 -7.65 11.99
CA GLY A 435 0.23 -7.89 11.95
C GLY A 435 -0.56 -6.71 12.51
N ASN A 436 -1.81 -6.59 12.05
CA ASN A 436 -2.72 -5.54 12.49
C ASN A 436 -3.49 -6.03 13.73
N PRO A 437 -3.52 -5.26 14.84
CA PRO A 437 -4.30 -5.62 16.01
C PRO A 437 -5.81 -5.55 15.71
N ILE A 438 -6.58 -6.47 16.27
CA ILE A 438 -8.05 -6.49 16.22
C ILE A 438 -8.63 -6.57 17.62
N THR A 439 -9.88 -6.17 17.78
CA THR A 439 -10.67 -6.42 18.99
C THR A 439 -12.01 -7.05 18.67
N TYR A 440 -12.51 -7.89 19.58
CA TYR A 440 -13.79 -8.57 19.46
C TYR A 440 -14.31 -8.95 20.84
N SER A 441 -15.58 -9.35 20.94
CA SER A 441 -16.17 -9.86 22.18
C SER A 441 -16.63 -11.31 22.04
N VAL A 442 -16.45 -12.08 23.11
CA VAL A 442 -16.99 -13.44 23.25
C VAL A 442 -17.63 -13.54 24.62
N ASN A 443 -18.91 -13.91 24.67
CA ASN A 443 -19.69 -14.03 25.91
C ASN A 443 -19.60 -12.78 26.82
N GLY A 444 -19.64 -11.58 26.21
CA GLY A 444 -19.57 -10.31 26.93
C GLY A 444 -18.16 -9.85 27.34
N LYS A 445 -17.12 -10.66 27.14
CA LYS A 445 -15.73 -10.29 27.43
C LYS A 445 -15.03 -9.78 26.18
N GLN A 446 -14.38 -8.62 26.27
CA GLN A 446 -13.57 -8.04 25.20
C GLN A 446 -12.19 -8.68 25.15
N TYR A 447 -11.72 -8.95 23.94
CA TYR A 447 -10.39 -9.45 23.64
C TYR A 447 -9.69 -8.52 22.65
N VAL A 448 -8.38 -8.38 22.75
CA VAL A 448 -7.51 -7.74 21.76
C VAL A 448 -6.52 -8.77 21.27
N SER A 449 -6.38 -8.95 19.96
CA SER A 449 -5.48 -9.94 19.38
C SER A 449 -4.57 -9.35 18.31
N VAL A 450 -3.34 -9.87 18.21
CA VAL A 450 -2.34 -9.43 17.24
C VAL A 450 -1.42 -10.58 16.85
N TRP A 451 -1.01 -10.63 15.59
CA TRP A 451 0.00 -11.57 15.10
C TRP A 451 1.42 -11.05 15.36
N SER A 452 2.28 -11.93 15.85
CA SER A 452 3.72 -11.69 16.06
C SER A 452 4.52 -12.67 15.20
N GLY A 453 5.39 -12.11 14.36
CA GLY A 453 6.20 -12.76 13.34
C GLY A 453 6.84 -11.69 12.46
N ILE A 454 8.14 -11.47 12.60
CA ILE A 454 8.89 -10.54 11.74
C ILE A 454 8.87 -11.04 10.29
N GLY A 455 8.77 -10.11 9.35
CA GLY A 455 8.69 -10.39 7.92
C GLY A 455 8.39 -9.12 7.14
N GLY A 456 7.83 -9.28 5.94
CA GLY A 456 7.63 -8.17 5.00
C GLY A 456 8.96 -7.63 4.47
N TRP A 457 8.93 -6.56 3.66
CA TRP A 457 10.14 -6.04 3.02
C TRP A 457 11.26 -5.69 4.02
N ILE A 458 10.92 -4.97 5.10
CA ILE A 458 11.89 -4.57 6.13
C ILE A 458 12.44 -5.76 6.94
N GLY A 459 11.68 -6.84 7.08
CA GLY A 459 12.08 -8.07 7.76
C GLY A 459 12.71 -9.12 6.84
N LEU A 460 12.62 -8.95 5.52
CA LEU A 460 13.08 -9.92 4.52
C LEU A 460 14.54 -10.34 4.70
N PRO A 461 15.49 -9.44 5.02
CA PRO A 461 16.87 -9.87 5.28
C PRO A 461 16.99 -10.88 6.42
N VAL A 462 16.11 -10.80 7.42
CA VAL A 462 16.05 -11.75 8.55
C VAL A 462 15.36 -13.04 8.13
N THR A 463 14.26 -12.98 7.40
CA THR A 463 13.48 -14.18 7.01
C THR A 463 14.19 -15.00 5.94
N ALA A 464 14.88 -14.35 4.99
CA ALA A 464 15.63 -14.99 3.92
C ALA A 464 17.12 -15.22 4.23
N GLY A 465 17.63 -14.73 5.38
CA GLY A 465 19.03 -14.90 5.78
C GLY A 465 20.03 -14.22 4.84
N LEU A 466 19.73 -12.98 4.44
CA LEU A 466 20.56 -12.21 3.51
C LEU A 466 21.85 -11.69 4.15
N ASP A 467 22.89 -11.49 3.35
CA ASP A 467 24.15 -10.89 3.82
C ASP A 467 23.95 -9.40 4.12
N LEU A 468 24.03 -9.04 5.41
CA LEU A 468 23.88 -7.66 5.87
C LEU A 468 25.10 -6.76 5.57
N ASN A 469 26.16 -7.31 4.97
CA ASN A 469 27.28 -6.51 4.46
C ASN A 469 27.05 -5.99 3.05
N ASP A 470 26.16 -6.64 2.27
CA ASP A 470 25.64 -6.05 1.05
C ASP A 470 24.62 -4.98 1.42
N LYS A 471 25.05 -3.72 1.43
CA LYS A 471 24.20 -2.57 1.80
C LYS A 471 23.07 -2.27 0.80
N PHE A 472 23.11 -2.86 -0.41
CA PHE A 472 22.08 -2.70 -1.44
C PHE A 472 21.12 -3.90 -1.49
N GLY A 473 21.46 -4.99 -0.79
CA GLY A 473 20.66 -6.21 -0.74
C GLY A 473 19.19 -5.97 -0.39
N ALA A 474 18.30 -6.67 -1.10
CA ALA A 474 16.85 -6.45 -1.03
C ALA A 474 16.44 -4.98 -1.17
N ILE A 475 17.10 -4.26 -2.09
CA ILE A 475 16.86 -2.85 -2.42
C ILE A 475 16.98 -1.97 -1.16
N GLY A 476 18.08 -2.13 -0.45
CA GLY A 476 18.43 -1.34 0.74
C GLY A 476 17.88 -1.84 2.07
N ALA A 477 17.01 -2.87 2.07
CA ALA A 477 16.45 -3.41 3.31
C ALA A 477 17.50 -4.07 4.23
N THR A 478 18.60 -4.60 3.67
CA THR A 478 19.73 -5.12 4.48
C THR A 478 20.39 -4.03 5.32
N ALA A 479 20.59 -2.83 4.76
CA ALA A 479 21.12 -1.68 5.49
C ALA A 479 20.18 -1.24 6.61
N MET A 480 18.87 -1.23 6.37
CA MET A 480 17.87 -0.92 7.41
C MET A 480 17.85 -1.97 8.51
N THR A 481 17.85 -3.25 8.14
CA THR A 481 17.90 -4.38 9.08
C THR A 481 19.09 -4.23 10.00
N LYS A 482 20.26 -3.90 9.45
CA LYS A 482 21.48 -3.66 10.22
C LYS A 482 21.36 -2.42 11.11
N ALA A 483 20.86 -1.31 10.59
CA ALA A 483 20.73 -0.05 11.32
C ALA A 483 19.71 -0.12 12.47
N ALA A 484 18.62 -0.89 12.29
CA ALA A 484 17.57 -1.09 13.29
C ALA A 484 17.82 -2.32 14.20
N GLY A 485 18.93 -3.05 14.01
CA GLY A 485 19.26 -4.22 14.82
C GLY A 485 18.30 -5.40 14.68
N LEU A 486 17.62 -5.53 13.52
CA LEU A 486 16.56 -6.52 13.32
C LEU A 486 17.07 -7.96 13.23
N SER A 487 18.36 -8.17 12.95
CA SER A 487 18.97 -9.51 12.91
C SER A 487 18.91 -10.27 14.24
N MET A 488 18.65 -9.57 15.34
CA MET A 488 18.51 -10.14 16.68
C MET A 488 17.06 -10.51 17.02
N ILE A 489 16.11 -10.16 16.15
CA ILE A 489 14.69 -10.43 16.36
C ILE A 489 14.37 -11.86 15.88
N PRO A 490 13.82 -12.74 16.74
CA PRO A 490 13.45 -14.08 16.33
C PRO A 490 12.39 -14.06 15.23
N GLN A 491 12.46 -15.00 14.29
CA GLN A 491 11.32 -15.30 13.42
C GLN A 491 10.17 -15.93 14.24
N GLY A 492 8.95 -15.81 13.76
CA GLY A 492 7.78 -16.32 14.49
C GLY A 492 6.50 -16.32 13.65
N GLY A 493 5.42 -16.79 14.26
CA GLY A 493 4.10 -16.87 13.64
C GLY A 493 3.04 -17.24 14.67
N THR A 494 2.84 -16.36 15.66
CA THR A 494 2.00 -16.63 16.83
C THR A 494 0.91 -15.57 16.96
N LEU A 495 -0.34 -16.00 17.14
CA LEU A 495 -1.43 -15.13 17.54
C LEU A 495 -1.39 -14.96 19.06
N TYR A 496 -1.29 -13.72 19.51
CA TYR A 496 -1.44 -13.38 20.91
C TYR A 496 -2.82 -12.77 21.12
N THR A 497 -3.50 -13.17 22.20
CA THR A 497 -4.82 -12.66 22.59
C THR A 497 -4.77 -12.21 24.05
N PHE A 498 -5.25 -11.00 24.29
CA PHE A 498 -5.26 -10.31 25.58
C PHE A 498 -6.69 -10.01 26.00
N ALA A 499 -6.95 -10.08 27.31
CA ALA A 499 -8.17 -9.62 27.94
C ALA A 499 -7.85 -9.18 29.37
N VAL A 500 -8.68 -8.30 29.94
CA VAL A 500 -8.59 -7.95 31.36
C VAL A 500 -8.96 -9.18 32.20
N GLN A 501 -8.21 -9.43 33.27
CA GLN A 501 -8.54 -10.49 34.24
C GLN A 501 -9.79 -10.08 35.02
N GLU A 502 -10.64 -11.05 35.32
CA GLU A 502 -11.85 -10.86 36.13
C GLU A 502 -11.53 -10.64 37.61
#